data_AF-A0A7S3I1M5-F1
#
_entry.id   AF-A0A7S3I1M5-F1
#
_cell.length_a   1.000
_cell.length_b   1.000
_cell.length_c   1.000
_cell.angle_alpha   90.00
_cell.angle_beta   90.00
_cell.angle_gamma   90.00
#
_symmetry.space_group_name_H-M   'P 1'
#
loop_
_entity.id
_entity.type
_entity.pdbx_description
1 polymer ?
#
loop_
_entity_poly.entity_id
_entity_poly.type
_entity_poly.pdbx_seq_one_letter_code
_entity_poly.pdbx_strand_id
1 'polypeptide(L)'
;MTTIMELAEKYDNFFFDCDGVVWRGNEQIGDAFAKIEELERMGKKVFFVTNNATKLPADAVDKMRKMGYSGVKQDHVYTSAGCVAKYVVRRYPEARKIFAIGELSVRKALEAEGIEVIGADQ
;
A
#
# COMPACT_ATOMS: atom_id res chain seq x y z
N MET A 1 -22.89 -9.45 15.54
CA MET A 1 -21.49 -9.04 15.31
C MET A 1 -20.94 -10.02 14.30
N THR A 2 -20.57 -9.58 13.10
CA THR A 2 -20.05 -10.49 12.07
C THR A 2 -18.67 -10.97 12.48
N THR A 3 -18.42 -12.27 12.48
CA THR A 3 -17.11 -12.83 12.84
C THR A 3 -16.14 -12.77 11.66
N ILE A 4 -14.84 -12.87 11.94
CA ILE A 4 -13.83 -12.98 10.89
C ILE A 4 -14.03 -14.23 10.03
N MET A 5 -14.58 -15.31 10.61
CA MET A 5 -14.95 -16.54 9.92
C MET A 5 -16.03 -16.31 8.86
N GLU A 6 -17.11 -15.62 9.25
CA GLU A 6 -18.22 -15.33 8.32
C GLU A 6 -17.77 -14.43 7.15
N LEU A 7 -16.79 -13.55 7.37
CA LEU A 7 -16.19 -12.76 6.30
C LEU A 7 -15.26 -13.61 5.43
N ALA A 8 -14.43 -14.46 6.04
CA ALA A 8 -13.53 -15.36 5.34
C ALA A 8 -14.30 -16.34 4.46
N GLU A 9 -15.47 -16.83 4.85
CA GLU A 9 -16.30 -17.68 4.00
C GLU A 9 -16.83 -16.97 2.75
N LYS A 10 -17.06 -15.65 2.83
CA LYS A 10 -17.67 -14.87 1.75
C LYS A 10 -16.68 -14.25 0.78
N TYR A 11 -15.46 -13.98 1.23
CA TYR A 11 -14.47 -13.23 0.45
C TYR A 11 -13.11 -13.93 0.42
N ASP A 12 -12.47 -13.92 -0.74
CA ASP A 12 -11.15 -14.50 -0.95
C ASP A 12 -10.01 -13.50 -0.75
N ASN A 13 -10.31 -12.21 -0.95
CA ASN A 13 -9.34 -11.13 -0.94
C ASN A 13 -9.78 -10.02 0.01
N PHE A 14 -8.86 -9.59 0.87
CA PHE A 14 -9.08 -8.55 1.85
C PHE A 14 -8.14 -7.39 1.60
N PHE A 15 -8.69 -6.18 1.57
CA PHE A 15 -7.96 -4.94 1.37
C PHE A 15 -8.12 -4.11 2.63
N PHE A 16 -7.01 -3.83 3.30
CA PHE A 16 -7.00 -3.04 4.53
C PHE A 16 -6.47 -1.64 4.22
N ASP A 17 -7.22 -0.64 4.67
CA ASP A 17 -6.63 0.68 4.89
C ASP A 17 -5.55 0.58 5.99
N CYS A 18 -4.66 1.56 6.02
CA CYS A 18 -3.47 1.55 6.85
C CYS A 18 -3.62 2.45 8.09
N ASP A 19 -3.48 3.76 7.91
CA ASP A 19 -3.50 4.74 8.99
C ASP A 19 -4.90 4.87 9.59
N GLY A 20 -5.05 4.54 10.88
CA GLY A 20 -6.33 4.57 11.57
C GLY A 20 -7.11 3.25 11.51
N VAL A 21 -6.63 2.26 10.76
CA VAL A 21 -7.23 0.91 10.68
C VAL A 21 -6.27 -0.15 11.21
N VAL A 22 -5.07 -0.26 10.62
CA VAL A 22 -4.07 -1.26 11.04
C VAL A 22 -3.12 -0.67 12.09
N TRP A 23 -2.81 0.62 11.99
CA TRP A 23 -1.92 1.30 12.95
C TRP A 23 -2.32 2.75 13.22
N ARG A 24 -1.83 3.28 14.34
CA ARG A 24 -1.84 4.72 14.66
C ARG A 24 -0.43 5.14 15.07
N GLY A 25 0.16 6.06 14.30
CA GLY A 25 1.58 6.40 14.52
C GLY A 25 2.46 5.17 14.27
N ASN A 26 3.22 4.75 15.29
CA ASN A 26 4.11 3.58 15.24
C ASN A 26 3.59 2.39 16.06
N GLU A 27 2.30 2.39 16.41
CA GLU A 27 1.67 1.33 17.19
C GLU A 27 0.55 0.69 16.38
N GLN A 28 0.43 -0.63 16.45
CA GLN A 28 -0.71 -1.35 15.89
C GLN A 28 -2.00 -0.97 16.63
N ILE A 29 -3.12 -0.99 15.92
CA ILE A 29 -4.43 -0.78 16.54
C ILE A 29 -4.94 -2.14 17.02
N GLY A 30 -5.12 -2.28 18.34
CA GLY A 30 -5.66 -3.50 18.95
C GLY A 30 -4.87 -4.75 18.56
N ASP A 31 -5.58 -5.78 18.10
CA ASP A 31 -5.05 -7.06 17.61
C ASP A 31 -5.07 -7.15 16.07
N ALA A 32 -5.04 -6.02 15.36
CA ALA A 32 -5.18 -5.96 13.90
C ALA A 32 -4.27 -6.95 13.16
N PHE A 33 -2.97 -6.98 13.49
CA PHE A 33 -2.04 -7.91 12.83
C PHE A 33 -2.37 -9.37 13.12
N ALA A 34 -2.73 -9.72 14.36
CA ALA A 34 -3.11 -11.08 14.71
C ALA A 34 -4.37 -11.56 13.94
N LYS A 35 -5.32 -10.64 13.71
CA LYS A 35 -6.54 -10.89 12.94
C LYS A 35 -6.28 -11.00 11.44
N ILE A 36 -5.38 -10.20 10.91
CA ILE A 36 -4.93 -10.30 9.52
C ILE A 36 -4.23 -11.64 9.29
N GLU A 37 -3.34 -12.04 10.19
CA GLU A 37 -2.67 -13.35 10.11
C GLU A 37 -3.66 -14.52 10.21
N GLU A 38 -4.78 -14.34 10.92
CA GLU A 38 -5.85 -15.34 10.97
C GLU A 38 -6.51 -15.54 9.59
N LEU A 39 -6.75 -14.47 8.83
CA LEU A 39 -7.21 -14.54 7.44
C LEU A 39 -6.18 -15.22 6.54
N GLU A 40 -4.89 -14.88 6.68
CA GLU A 40 -3.81 -15.49 5.90
C GLU A 40 -3.70 -17.00 6.17
N ARG A 41 -3.82 -17.42 7.44
CA ARG A 41 -3.87 -18.85 7.83
C ARG A 41 -5.08 -19.59 7.24
N MET A 42 -6.17 -18.89 6.98
CA MET A 42 -7.35 -19.41 6.28
C MET A 42 -7.19 -19.43 4.74
N GLY A 43 -6.00 -19.13 4.23
CA GLY A 43 -5.70 -19.12 2.80
C GLY A 43 -6.22 -17.88 2.06
N LYS A 44 -6.61 -16.83 2.80
CA LYS A 44 -7.10 -15.58 2.21
C LYS A 44 -5.94 -14.71 1.76
N LYS A 45 -6.14 -13.96 0.67
CA LYS A 45 -5.17 -12.99 0.19
C LYS A 45 -5.39 -11.67 0.87
N VAL A 46 -4.32 -11.09 1.41
CA VAL A 46 -4.35 -9.83 2.13
C VAL A 46 -3.53 -8.79 1.38
N PHE A 47 -4.11 -7.60 1.23
CA PHE A 47 -3.50 -6.44 0.63
C PHE A 47 -3.67 -5.22 1.54
N PHE A 48 -2.68 -4.34 1.53
CA PHE A 48 -2.70 -3.06 2.24
C PHE A 48 -2.81 -1.94 1.22
N VAL A 49 -3.81 -1.08 1.35
CA VAL A 49 -4.10 0.00 0.40
C VAL A 49 -4.13 1.31 1.16
N THR A 50 -3.27 2.24 0.79
CA THR A 50 -3.17 3.53 1.47
C THR A 50 -3.18 4.69 0.48
N ASN A 51 -3.87 5.77 0.86
CA ASN A 51 -3.80 7.04 0.15
C ASN A 51 -2.52 7.84 0.46
N ASN A 52 -1.65 7.33 1.35
CA ASN A 52 -0.42 7.99 1.73
C ASN A 52 0.59 7.98 0.57
N ALA A 53 0.79 9.16 -0.03
CA ALA A 53 1.74 9.40 -1.12
C ALA A 53 3.13 9.85 -0.64
N THR A 54 3.44 9.69 0.66
CA THR A 54 4.73 10.10 1.23
C THR A 54 5.69 8.92 1.42
N LYS A 55 5.17 7.69 1.37
CA LYS A 55 5.90 6.46 1.67
C LYS A 55 5.92 5.52 0.46
N LEU A 56 7.05 4.86 0.26
CA LEU A 56 7.16 3.75 -0.67
C LEU A 56 6.49 2.50 -0.07
N PRO A 57 6.05 1.53 -0.90
CA PRO A 57 5.59 0.23 -0.42
C PRO A 57 6.58 -0.44 0.55
N ALA A 58 7.89 -0.31 0.26
CA ALA A 58 8.97 -0.80 1.12
C ALA A 58 8.93 -0.20 2.54
N ASP A 59 8.67 1.11 2.65
CA ASP A 59 8.62 1.79 3.94
C ASP A 59 7.46 1.27 4.80
N ALA A 60 6.31 0.99 4.17
CA ALA A 60 5.17 0.41 4.86
C ALA A 60 5.44 -1.02 5.35
N VAL A 61 6.10 -1.85 4.52
CA VAL A 61 6.55 -3.19 4.90
C VAL A 61 7.50 -3.12 6.10
N ASP A 62 8.50 -2.25 6.07
CA ASP A 62 9.45 -2.09 7.16
C ASP A 62 8.79 -1.55 8.43
N LYS A 63 7.81 -0.66 8.29
CA LYS A 63 7.01 -0.16 9.42
C LYS A 63 6.22 -1.31 10.07
N MET A 64 5.52 -2.11 9.27
CA MET A 64 4.77 -3.28 9.75
C MET A 64 5.68 -4.30 10.45
N ARG A 65 6.86 -4.58 9.89
CA ARG A 65 7.86 -5.46 10.52
C ARG A 65 8.30 -4.96 11.88
N LYS A 66 8.55 -3.65 12.02
CA LYS A 66 8.90 -3.03 13.32
C LYS A 66 7.77 -3.15 14.35
N MET A 67 6.52 -3.25 13.90
CA MET A 67 5.35 -3.48 14.75
C MET A 67 5.04 -4.97 14.98
N GLY A 68 5.92 -5.88 14.54
CA GLY A 68 5.80 -7.33 14.77
C GLY A 68 5.11 -8.11 13.64
N TYR A 69 4.67 -7.45 12.57
CA TYR A 69 4.02 -8.12 11.44
C TYR A 69 5.03 -8.47 10.34
N SER A 70 5.30 -9.76 10.19
CA SER A 70 6.37 -10.27 9.31
C SER A 70 5.88 -10.87 7.98
N GLY A 71 4.56 -11.10 7.84
CA GLY A 71 3.97 -11.77 6.67
C GLY A 71 3.91 -10.93 5.39
N VAL A 72 4.09 -9.61 5.48
CA VAL A 72 3.84 -8.71 4.36
C VAL A 72 4.98 -8.64 3.35
N LYS A 73 4.63 -8.82 2.08
CA LYS A 73 5.48 -8.59 0.92
C LYS A 73 5.17 -7.23 0.30
N GLN A 74 6.13 -6.65 -0.41
CA GLN A 74 5.95 -5.32 -1.03
C GLN A 74 4.85 -5.31 -2.10
N ASP A 75 4.65 -6.41 -2.83
CA ASP A 75 3.59 -6.58 -3.84
C ASP A 75 2.18 -6.68 -3.23
N HIS A 76 2.08 -6.84 -1.91
CA HIS A 76 0.82 -6.77 -1.18
C HIS A 76 0.47 -5.33 -0.75
N VAL A 77 1.34 -4.35 -0.98
CA VAL A 77 1.14 -2.96 -0.55
C VAL A 77 0.93 -2.03 -1.74
N TYR A 78 -0.19 -1.32 -1.74
CA TYR A 78 -0.59 -0.37 -2.77
C TYR A 78 -0.68 1.04 -2.18
N THR A 79 0.09 1.96 -2.75
CA THR A 79 0.07 3.38 -2.38
C THR A 79 -0.60 4.20 -3.48
N SER A 80 -1.18 5.35 -3.12
CA SER A 80 -1.74 6.30 -4.08
C SER A 80 -0.72 6.75 -5.13
N ALA A 81 0.54 6.97 -4.74
CA ALA A 81 1.64 7.30 -5.65
C ALA A 81 1.85 6.21 -6.72
N GLY A 82 1.92 4.94 -6.31
CA GLY A 82 2.06 3.81 -7.24
C GLY A 82 0.84 3.64 -8.16
N CYS A 83 -0.37 3.85 -7.62
CA CYS A 83 -1.60 3.81 -8.42
C CYS A 83 -1.64 4.90 -9.49
N VAL A 84 -1.25 6.14 -9.15
CA VAL A 84 -1.20 7.25 -10.10
C VAL A 84 -0.16 6.99 -11.18
N ALA A 85 1.03 6.49 -10.84
CA ALA A 85 2.07 6.20 -11.82
C ALA A 85 1.59 5.19 -12.89
N LYS A 86 1.00 4.07 -12.45
CA LYS A 86 0.40 3.07 -13.34
C LYS A 86 -0.77 3.64 -14.16
N TYR A 87 -1.60 4.47 -13.54
CA TYR A 87 -2.71 5.11 -14.22
C TYR A 87 -2.23 6.00 -15.37
N VAL A 88 -1.20 6.82 -15.13
CA VAL A 88 -0.70 7.74 -16.16
C VAL A 88 -0.14 6.99 -17.36
N VAL A 89 0.70 5.97 -17.16
CA VAL A 89 1.25 5.18 -18.29
C VAL A 89 0.14 4.51 -19.10
N ARG A 90 -0.92 4.01 -18.43
CA ARG A 90 -2.07 3.40 -19.12
C ARG A 90 -2.90 4.42 -19.88
N ARG A 91 -3.13 5.59 -19.28
CA ARG A 91 -4.04 6.62 -19.83
C ARG A 91 -3.38 7.48 -20.90
N TYR A 92 -2.08 7.69 -20.78
CA TYR A 92 -1.24 8.57 -21.61
C TYR A 92 0.06 7.83 -22.00
N PRO A 93 0.00 6.81 -22.87
CA PRO A 93 1.16 5.97 -23.20
C PRO A 93 2.30 6.72 -23.89
N GLU A 94 2.04 7.89 -24.47
CA GLU A 94 3.05 8.77 -25.07
C GLU A 94 3.67 9.76 -24.08
N ALA A 95 3.20 9.81 -22.83
CA ALA A 95 3.79 10.66 -21.81
C ALA A 95 5.20 10.16 -21.50
N ARG A 96 6.20 11.02 -21.76
CA ARG A 96 7.61 10.77 -21.42
C ARG A 96 8.08 11.65 -20.26
N LYS A 97 7.47 12.83 -20.07
CA LYS A 97 7.81 13.81 -19.06
C LYS A 97 6.57 14.28 -18.31
N ILE A 98 6.63 14.38 -16.98
CA ILE A 98 5.52 14.85 -16.13
C ILE A 98 6.02 15.85 -15.11
N PHE A 99 5.32 16.97 -14.98
CA PHE A 99 5.48 17.85 -13.84
C PHE A 99 4.75 17.28 -12.62
N ALA A 100 5.49 16.83 -11.60
CA ALA A 100 4.92 16.24 -10.40
C ALA A 100 5.03 17.18 -9.20
N ILE A 101 3.98 17.23 -8.39
CA ILE A 101 3.96 17.90 -7.08
C ILE A 101 3.72 16.82 -6.03
N GLY A 102 4.69 16.63 -5.14
CA GLY A 102 4.60 15.64 -4.07
C GLY A 102 5.98 15.19 -3.59
N GLU A 103 5.98 14.33 -2.58
CA GLU A 103 7.18 13.78 -1.96
C GLU A 103 7.98 12.85 -2.90
N LEU A 104 9.18 12.46 -2.47
CA LEU A 104 10.08 11.52 -3.17
C LEU A 104 9.38 10.23 -3.63
N SER A 105 8.37 9.75 -2.90
CA SER A 105 7.65 8.53 -3.26
C SER A 105 6.86 8.66 -4.57
N VAL A 106 6.32 9.86 -4.87
CA VAL A 106 5.60 10.15 -6.13
C VAL A 106 6.58 10.12 -7.29
N ARG A 107 7.73 10.79 -7.15
CA ARG A 107 8.80 10.79 -8.14
C ARG A 107 9.26 9.37 -8.45
N LYS A 108 9.63 8.59 -7.41
CA LYS A 108 10.10 7.21 -7.57
C LYS A 108 9.04 6.30 -8.20
N ALA A 109 7.77 6.48 -7.88
CA ALA A 109 6.69 5.70 -8.47
C ALA A 109 6.57 5.96 -9.98
N LEU A 110 6.64 7.23 -10.42
CA LEU A 110 6.60 7.61 -11.83
C LEU A 110 7.85 7.14 -12.59
N GLU A 111 9.03 7.31 -12.00
CA GLU A 111 10.30 6.86 -12.58
C GLU A 111 10.36 5.33 -12.75
N ALA A 112 9.79 4.57 -11.80
CA ALA A 112 9.69 3.12 -11.90
C ALA A 112 8.83 2.64 -13.09
N GLU A 113 7.92 3.49 -13.58
CA GLU A 113 7.10 3.25 -14.77
C GLU A 113 7.72 3.87 -16.05
N GLY A 114 8.96 4.37 -15.97
CA GLY A 114 9.71 4.91 -17.11
C GLY A 114 9.37 6.36 -17.47
N ILE A 115 8.71 7.10 -16.58
CA ILE A 115 8.39 8.52 -16.78
C ILE A 115 9.50 9.40 -16.19
N GLU A 116 10.00 10.35 -16.97
CA GLU A 116 10.87 11.41 -16.47
C GLU A 116 10.05 12.45 -15.68
N VAL A 117 10.42 12.69 -14.43
CA VAL A 117 9.74 13.68 -13.58
C VAL A 117 10.48 15.02 -13.60
N ILE A 118 9.78 16.07 -14.00
CA ILE A 118 10.22 17.46 -13.98
C ILE A 118 9.52 18.21 -12.83
N GLY A 119 10.14 19.25 -12.27
CA GLY A 119 9.54 20.00 -11.15
C GLY A 119 9.89 19.48 -9.75
N ALA A 120 9.11 19.93 -8.75
CA ALA A 120 9.52 20.52 -7.46
C ALA A 120 10.41 19.69 -6.52
N ASP A 121 11.59 19.30 -6.99
CA ASP A 121 12.89 19.32 -6.27
C ASP A 121 14.01 19.19 -7.32
N GLN A 122 14.16 20.21 -8.17
CA GLN A 122 15.50 20.65 -8.59
C GLN A 122 15.98 21.68 -7.58
#